data_AF-A0A537YYG1-F1
#
_entry.id   AF-A0A537YYG1-F1
#
_cell.length_a   1.000
_cell.length_b   1.000
_cell.length_c   1.000
_cell.angle_alpha   90.00
_cell.angle_beta   90.00
_cell.angle_gamma   90.00
#
_symmetry.space_group_name_H-M   'P 1'
#
loop_
_entity.id
_entity.type
_entity.pdbx_description
1 polymer ?
#
loop_
_entity_poly.entity_id
_entity_poly.type
_entity_poly.pdbx_seq_one_letter_code
_entity_poly.pdbx_strand_id
1 'polypeptide(L)' 'MTVRCRFAPAPSGSLHVGNVRSALFSWLWARRNDGVFILRVE' A
#
# COMPACT_ATOMS: atom_id res chain seq x y z
N MET A 1 -9.68 2.44 -17.33
CA MET A 1 -8.40 2.76 -16.67
C MET A 1 -8.32 1.91 -15.41
N THR A 2 -7.25 1.13 -15.22
CA THR A 2 -7.10 0.27 -14.03
C THR A 2 -6.50 1.09 -12.89
N VAL A 3 -7.14 1.13 -11.72
CA VAL A 3 -6.62 1.81 -10.53
C VAL A 3 -5.35 1.12 -10.05
N ARG A 4 -4.28 1.88 -9.78
CA ARG A 4 -3.01 1.35 -9.29
C ARG A 4 -2.59 2.09 -8.03
N CYS A 5 -2.45 1.37 -6.92
CA CYS A 5 -1.98 1.90 -5.64
C CYS A 5 -0.63 1.28 -5.27
N ARG A 6 0.20 2.02 -4.52
CA ARG A 6 1.47 1.50 -4.02
C ARG A 6 1.68 1.80 -2.55
N PHE A 7 2.38 0.91 -1.86
CA PHE A 7 2.95 1.15 -0.54
C PHE A 7 4.45 0.88 -0.61
N ALA A 8 5.24 1.90 -0.28
CA ALA A 8 6.70 1.87 -0.37
C ALA A 8 7.34 2.36 0.95
N PRO A 9 7.39 1.52 2.01
CA PRO A 9 8.10 1.87 3.23
C PRO A 9 9.62 1.85 3.02
N ALA A 10 10.33 2.75 3.70
CA ALA A 10 11.77 2.66 3.88
C ALA A 10 12.10 1.54 4.90
N PRO A 11 13.27 0.90 4.83
CA PRO A 11 13.62 -0.27 5.62
C PRO A 11 14.27 0.18 6.94
N SER A 12 13.67 1.17 7.61
CA SER A 12 14.22 1.82 8.79
C SER A 12 13.97 1.06 10.11
N GLY A 13 13.51 -0.20 10.03
CA GLY A 13 13.23 -1.07 11.16
C GLY A 13 11.78 -1.55 11.18
N SER A 14 11.18 -1.60 12.38
CA SER A 14 9.84 -2.15 12.60
C SER A 14 8.77 -1.36 11.85
N LEU A 15 7.83 -2.07 11.23
CA LEU A 15 6.73 -1.46 10.48
C LEU A 15 5.74 -0.80 11.44
N HIS A 16 5.72 0.53 11.45
CA HIS A 16 4.84 1.31 12.34
C HIS A 16 3.35 1.13 11.99
N VAL A 17 2.46 1.19 12.99
CA VAL A 17 1.01 1.03 12.79
C VAL A 17 0.42 2.06 11.83
N GLY A 18 0.93 3.28 11.81
CA GLY A 18 0.53 4.30 10.83
C GLY A 18 0.86 3.89 9.39
N ASN A 19 1.99 3.21 9.17
CA ASN A 19 2.38 2.69 7.86
C ASN A 19 1.47 1.54 7.43
N VAL A 20 1.14 0.63 8.36
CA VAL A 20 0.16 -0.45 8.12
C VAL A 20 -1.20 0.14 7.71
N ARG A 21 -1.66 1.18 8.39
CA ARG A 21 -2.91 1.86 8.05
C ARG A 21 -2.89 2.42 6.62
N SER A 22 -1.82 3.12 6.25
CA SER A 22 -1.65 3.66 4.89
C SER A 22 -1.61 2.57 3.81
N ALA A 23 -0.94 1.45 4.09
CA ALA A 23 -0.93 0.28 3.22
C ALA A 23 -2.33 -0.32 3.06
N LEU A 24 -3.07 -0.47 4.17
CA LEU A 24 -4.42 -1.02 4.19
C LEU A 24 -5.40 -0.16 3.39
N PHE A 25 -5.37 1.17 3.55
CA PHE A 25 -6.21 2.08 2.76
C PHE A 25 -5.92 1.96 1.27
N SER A 26 -4.64 1.94 0.90
CA SER A 26 -4.20 1.80 -0.50
C SER A 26 -4.65 0.46 -1.09
N TRP A 27 -4.58 -0.62 -0.31
CA TRP A 27 -5.03 -1.94 -0.70
C TRP A 27 -6.56 -2.03 -0.85
N LEU A 28 -7.32 -1.51 0.12
CA LEU A 28 -8.78 -1.49 0.09
C LEU A 28 -9.30 -0.67 -1.10
N TRP A 29 -8.66 0.47 -1.40
CA TRP A 29 -9.02 1.30 -2.54
C TRP A 29 -8.76 0.60 -3.87
N ALA A 30 -7.60 -0.05 -4.02
CA ALA A 30 -7.31 -0.85 -5.20
C ALA A 30 -8.31 -2.01 -5.34
N ARG A 31 -8.59 -2.74 -4.25
CA ARG A 31 -9.54 -3.86 -4.25
C ARG A 31 -10.97 -3.45 -4.61
N ARG A 32 -11.44 -2.29 -4.11
CA ARG A 32 -12.79 -1.78 -4.42
C ARG A 32 -12.98 -1.41 -5.89
N ASN A 33 -11.90 -1.05 -6.58
CA ASN A 33 -11.94 -0.58 -7.96
C ASN A 33 -11.36 -1.60 -8.95
N ASP A 34 -11.30 -2.89 -8.58
CA ASP A 34 -10.69 -3.97 -9.39
C ASP A 34 -9.29 -3.59 -9.91
N GLY A 35 -8.55 -2.88 -9.06
CA GLY A 35 -7.23 -2.34 -9.33
C GLY A 35 -6.10 -3.22 -8.83
N VAL A 36 -4.88 -2.72 -8.98
CA VAL A 36 -3.65 -3.41 -8.58
C VAL A 36 -3.01 -2.68 -7.40
N PHE A 37 -2.67 -3.44 -6.36
CA PHE A 37 -1.88 -2.95 -5.23
C PHE A 37 -0.43 -3.44 -5.35
N ILE A 38 0.53 -2.51 -5.25
CA ILE A 38 1.96 -2.78 -5.41
C ILE A 38 2.68 -2.53 -4.09
N LEU A 39 3.32 -3.57 -3.54
CA LEU A 39 4.26 -3.43 -2.44
C LEU A 39 5.67 -3.24 -3.02
N ARG A 40 6.34 -2.16 -2.62
CA ARG A 40 7.78 -1.96 -2.88
C ARG A 40 8.49 -1.82 -1.54
N VAL A 41 9.66 -2.40 -1.40
CA VAL A 41 10.55 -2.12 -0.27
C VAL A 41 11.73 -1.38 -0.87
N GLU A 42 11.94 -0.14 -0.42
CA GLU A 42 13.16 0.63 -0.72
C GLU A 42 14.14 0.48 0.43
#